data_AF-A0A3C1Y807-F1
#
_entry.id   AF-A0A3C1Y807-F1
#
_cell.length_a   1.000
_cell.length_b   1.000
_cell.length_c   1.000
_cell.angle_alpha   90.00
_cell.angle_beta   90.00
_cell.angle_gamma   90.00
#
_symmetry.space_group_name_H-M   'P 1'
#
loop_
_entity.id
_entity.type
_entity.pdbx_description
1 polymer ?
#
loop_
_entity_poly.entity_id
_entity_poly.type
_entity_poly.pdbx_seq_one_letter_code
_entity_poly.pdbx_strand_id
1 'polypeptide(L)'
;ARKAPEAVGQEIGQWLVDNEPAVDRFNVVKGFLNIVIEPSFWSTVLEHIAAEKNYGITPAGADAPLVMVEYSSPNTNKPLHLGHVRNILLGWSLSQILAACGNRVVKTNIVNDRGIH
;
A
#
# COMPACT_ATOMS: atom_id res chain seq x y z
N ALA A 1 21.13 -23.33 -23.33
CA ALA A 1 22.29 -22.40 -23.34
C ALA A 1 21.96 -21.19 -22.46
N ARG A 2 22.84 -20.77 -21.54
CA ARG A 2 22.65 -19.55 -20.73
C ARG A 2 23.02 -18.34 -21.61
N LYS A 3 22.02 -17.64 -22.14
CA LYS A 3 22.24 -16.37 -22.86
C LYS A 3 22.73 -15.30 -21.89
N ALA A 4 23.48 -14.32 -22.39
CA ALA A 4 23.88 -13.16 -21.60
C ALA A 4 22.62 -12.37 -21.17
N PRO A 5 22.57 -11.79 -19.95
CA PRO A 5 21.42 -11.02 -19.47
C PRO A 5 20.97 -9.92 -20.44
N GLU A 6 21.91 -9.27 -21.12
CA GLU A 6 21.60 -8.24 -22.13
C GLU A 6 20.86 -8.81 -23.33
N ALA A 7 21.28 -9.99 -23.83
CA ALA A 7 20.61 -10.66 -24.94
C ALA A 7 19.19 -11.11 -24.54
N VAL A 8 19.01 -11.61 -23.31
CA VAL A 8 17.69 -11.95 -22.78
C VAL A 8 16.80 -10.70 -22.65
N GLY A 9 17.34 -9.60 -22.12
CA GLY A 9 16.62 -8.34 -22.00
C GLY A 9 16.18 -7.80 -23.35
N GLN A 10 17.01 -7.91 -24.39
CA GLN A 10 16.68 -7.45 -25.73
C GLN A 10 15.54 -8.28 -26.35
N GLU A 11 15.61 -9.61 -26.20
CA GLU A 11 14.56 -10.51 -26.70
C GLU A 11 13.22 -10.26 -26.02
N ILE A 12 13.21 -10.15 -24.69
CA ILE A 12 11.98 -9.89 -23.92
C ILE A 12 11.44 -8.50 -24.25
N GLY A 13 12.29 -7.47 -24.27
CA GLY A 13 11.88 -6.11 -24.57
C GLY A 13 11.28 -5.96 -25.97
N GLN A 14 11.91 -6.58 -26.97
CA GLN A 14 11.38 -6.56 -28.33
C GLN A 14 10.04 -7.27 -28.43
N TRP A 15 9.93 -8.45 -27.81
CA TRP A 15 8.67 -9.18 -27.77
C TRP A 15 7.56 -8.34 -27.12
N LEU A 16 7.85 -7.61 -26.03
CA LEU A 16 6.88 -6.74 -25.37
C LEU A 16 6.40 -5.62 -26.27
N VAL A 17 7.30 -4.90 -26.96
CA VAL A 17 6.91 -3.85 -27.93
C VAL A 17 6.04 -4.42 -29.05
N ASP A 18 6.36 -5.63 -29.53
CA ASP A 18 5.65 -6.24 -30.66
C ASP A 18 4.28 -6.82 -30.27
N ASN A 19 4.06 -7.17 -29.00
CA ASN A 19 2.90 -7.97 -28.57
C ASN A 19 2.06 -7.36 -27.45
N GLU A 20 2.56 -6.35 -26.72
CA GLU A 20 1.85 -5.70 -25.62
C GLU A 20 1.62 -4.21 -25.95
N PRO A 21 0.38 -3.83 -26.33
CA PRO A 21 0.05 -2.44 -26.67
C PRO A 21 0.30 -1.44 -25.54
N ALA A 22 0.40 -1.88 -24.29
CA ALA A 22 0.75 -1.01 -23.17
C ALA A 22 2.23 -0.59 -23.15
N VAL A 23 3.11 -1.22 -23.94
CA VAL A 23 4.55 -0.93 -23.97
C VAL A 23 4.90 -0.08 -25.18
N ASP A 24 5.26 1.18 -24.95
CA ASP A 24 5.71 2.12 -25.99
C ASP A 24 7.13 1.75 -26.47
N ARG A 25 8.05 1.60 -25.51
CA ARG A 25 9.46 1.27 -25.80
C ARG A 25 10.16 0.65 -24.61
N PHE A 26 11.35 0.12 -24.86
CA PHE A 26 12.23 -0.39 -23.81
C PHE A 26 13.68 0.03 -24.04
N ASN A 27 14.51 -0.13 -23.02
CA ASN A 27 15.96 -0.16 -23.19
C ASN A 27 16.59 -1.20 -22.25
N VAL A 28 17.78 -1.68 -22.61
CA VAL A 28 18.55 -2.61 -21.78
C VAL A 28 19.82 -1.93 -21.33
N VAL A 29 20.02 -1.80 -20.02
CA VAL A 29 21.18 -1.12 -19.42
C VAL A 29 21.78 -2.01 -18.34
N LYS A 30 23.00 -2.50 -18.58
CA LYS A 30 23.77 -3.29 -17.60
C LYS A 30 22.99 -4.48 -17.02
N GLY A 31 22.21 -5.17 -17.86
CA GLY A 31 21.38 -6.31 -17.46
C GLY A 31 20.00 -5.97 -16.90
N PHE A 32 19.61 -4.69 -16.82
CA PHE A 32 18.24 -4.27 -16.50
C PHE A 32 17.47 -3.98 -17.77
N LEU A 33 16.25 -4.53 -17.88
CA LEU A 33 15.26 -4.17 -18.88
C LEU A 33 14.37 -3.07 -18.31
N ASN A 34 14.48 -1.85 -18.82
CA ASN A 34 13.58 -0.76 -18.45
C ASN A 34 12.50 -0.60 -19.52
N ILE A 35 11.27 -0.35 -19.08
CA ILE A 35 10.08 -0.30 -19.93
C ILE A 35 9.45 1.08 -19.79
N VAL A 36 9.02 1.65 -20.91
CA VAL A 36 8.19 2.86 -20.96
C VAL A 36 6.78 2.44 -21.36
N ILE A 37 5.81 2.84 -20.55
CA ILE A 37 4.41 2.49 -20.73
C ILE A 37 3.73 3.58 -21.57
N GLU A 38 2.87 3.16 -22.50
CA GLU A 38 2.05 4.03 -23.32
C GLU A 38 1.19 4.98 -22.46
N PRO A 39 1.13 6.29 -22.74
CA PRO A 39 0.30 7.22 -21.97
C PRO A 39 -1.20 6.87 -21.96
N SER A 40 -1.69 6.26 -23.04
CA SER A 40 -3.09 5.83 -23.17
C SER A 40 -3.47 4.76 -22.14
N PHE A 41 -2.53 3.86 -21.80
CA PHE A 41 -2.74 2.85 -20.77
C PHE A 41 -3.08 3.48 -19.41
N TRP A 42 -2.40 4.56 -19.02
CA TRP A 42 -2.69 5.23 -17.75
C TRP A 42 -4.09 5.85 -17.72
N SER A 43 -4.61 6.31 -18.86
CA SER A 43 -6.00 6.78 -18.94
C SER A 43 -6.98 5.66 -18.61
N THR A 44 -6.77 4.46 -19.15
CA THR A 44 -7.60 3.29 -18.82
C THR A 44 -7.50 2.88 -17.35
N VAL A 45 -6.31 3.00 -16.74
CA VAL A 45 -6.11 2.74 -15.32
C VAL A 45 -6.89 3.75 -14.48
N LEU A 46 -6.84 5.04 -14.83
CA LEU A 46 -7.56 6.10 -14.12
C LEU A 46 -9.08 5.95 -14.25
N GLU A 47 -9.57 5.57 -15.42
CA GLU A 47 -10.99 5.27 -15.64
C GLU A 47 -11.45 4.09 -14.77
N HIS A 48 -10.66 3.02 -14.71
CA HIS A 48 -10.93 1.89 -13.83
C HIS A 48 -10.95 2.32 -12.36
N ILE A 49 -9.97 3.12 -11.92
CA ILE A 49 -9.92 3.66 -10.54
C ILE A 49 -11.17 4.50 -10.24
N ALA A 50 -11.60 5.35 -11.17
CA ALA A 50 -12.76 6.20 -10.99
C ALA A 50 -14.08 5.42 -10.94
N ALA A 51 -14.16 4.28 -11.65
CA ALA A 51 -15.32 3.40 -11.64
C ALA A 51 -15.40 2.52 -10.38
N GLU A 52 -14.27 2.20 -9.77
CA GLU A 52 -14.19 1.32 -8.60
C GLU A 52 -14.38 2.11 -7.29
N LYS A 53 -15.58 2.00 -6.70
CA LYS A 53 -15.97 2.74 -5.48
C LYS A 53 -14.99 2.56 -4.32
N ASN A 54 -14.42 1.37 -4.18
CA ASN A 54 -13.52 1.02 -3.07
C ASN A 54 -12.10 0.72 -3.60
N TYR A 55 -11.64 1.47 -4.61
CA TYR A 55 -10.32 1.24 -5.18
C TYR A 55 -9.23 1.30 -4.10
N GLY A 56 -8.31 0.32 -4.13
CA GLY A 56 -7.24 0.20 -3.15
C GLY A 56 -7.67 -0.30 -1.77
N ILE A 57 -8.94 -0.71 -1.60
CA ILE A 57 -9.46 -1.27 -0.36
C ILE A 57 -9.80 -2.75 -0.57
N THR A 58 -9.13 -3.62 0.18
CA THR A 58 -9.48 -5.03 0.30
C THR A 58 -10.44 -5.20 1.47
N PRO A 59 -11.68 -5.68 1.27
CA PRO A 59 -12.60 -5.93 2.38
C PRO A 59 -12.12 -7.14 3.21
N ALA A 60 -12.33 -7.08 4.52
CA ALA A 60 -12.02 -8.19 5.41
C ALA A 60 -12.95 -9.39 5.12
N GLY A 61 -12.37 -10.52 4.73
CA GLY A 61 -13.07 -11.79 4.55
C GLY A 61 -13.35 -12.52 5.86
N ALA A 62 -13.99 -13.69 5.78
CA ALA A 62 -14.33 -14.51 6.95
C ALA A 62 -13.09 -14.90 7.78
N ASP A 63 -11.99 -15.25 7.09
CA ASP A 63 -10.72 -15.68 7.69
C ASP A 63 -9.71 -14.53 7.84
N ALA A 64 -10.16 -13.28 7.75
CA ALA A 64 -9.29 -12.12 7.84
C ALA A 64 -8.53 -12.09 9.18
N PRO A 65 -7.20 -11.86 9.16
CA PRO A 65 -6.40 -11.75 10.38
C PRO A 65 -6.96 -10.68 11.31
N LEU A 66 -7.04 -11.03 12.60
CA LEU A 66 -7.40 -10.10 13.66
C LEU A 66 -6.15 -9.33 14.09
N VAL A 67 -6.19 -8.00 13.97
CA VAL A 67 -5.09 -7.13 14.40
C VAL A 67 -5.61 -6.13 15.42
N MET A 68 -4.98 -6.10 16.59
CA MET A 68 -5.25 -5.10 17.61
C MET A 68 -4.29 -3.92 17.45
N VAL A 69 -4.83 -2.70 17.43
CA VAL A 69 -4.05 -1.46 17.42
C VAL A 69 -4.35 -0.70 18.71
N GLU A 70 -3.39 -0.70 19.63
CA GLU A 70 -3.42 0.15 20.82
C GLU A 70 -2.87 1.54 20.47
N TYR A 71 -3.61 2.59 20.81
CA TYR A 71 -3.11 3.96 20.71
C TYR A 71 -3.86 4.90 21.66
N SER A 72 -3.39 6.14 21.74
CA SER A 72 -3.73 7.16 22.72
C SER A 72 -3.20 6.86 24.13
N SER A 73 -3.72 5.82 24.79
CA SER A 73 -3.40 5.36 26.16
C SER A 73 -2.87 6.46 27.12
N PRO A 74 -3.58 7.60 27.28
CA PRO A 74 -3.11 8.68 28.13
C PRO A 74 -3.40 8.36 29.60
N ASN A 75 -2.59 8.90 30.51
CA ASN A 75 -2.94 8.87 31.93
C ASN A 75 -4.14 9.78 32.19
N THR A 76 -5.13 9.30 32.95
CA THR A 76 -6.40 10.01 33.23
C THR A 76 -6.23 11.25 34.11
N ASN A 77 -5.06 11.38 34.75
CA ASN A 77 -4.75 12.44 35.70
C ASN A 77 -4.17 13.71 35.04
N LYS A 78 -4.00 13.76 33.71
CA LYS A 78 -3.48 14.92 32.98
C LYS A 78 -4.35 15.26 31.78
N PRO A 79 -4.62 16.56 31.52
CA PRO A 79 -5.36 16.97 30.34
C PRO A 79 -4.58 16.64 29.06
N LEU A 80 -5.32 16.29 28.01
CA LEU A 80 -4.74 16.05 26.69
C LEU A 80 -4.20 17.34 26.09
N HIS A 81 -2.92 17.36 25.73
CA HIS A 81 -2.28 18.42 24.94
C HIS A 81 -1.93 17.95 23.51
N LEU A 82 -1.47 18.89 22.67
CA LEU A 82 -1.11 18.67 21.26
C LEU A 82 -0.14 17.49 21.04
N GLY A 83 0.81 17.26 21.97
CA GLY A 83 1.68 16.07 21.91
C GLY A 83 0.95 14.72 21.83
N HIS A 84 -0.25 14.58 22.42
CA HIS A 84 -1.05 13.35 22.33
C HIS A 84 -1.73 13.21 20.97
N VAL A 85 -2.04 14.32 20.30
CA VAL A 85 -2.68 14.32 18.97
C VAL A 85 -1.82 13.54 17.97
N ARG A 86 -0.49 13.65 18.07
CA ARG A 86 0.42 12.84 17.25
C ARG A 86 0.15 11.35 17.40
N ASN A 87 0.12 10.83 18.63
CA ASN A 87 -0.10 9.42 18.87
C ASN A 87 -1.51 8.98 18.42
N ILE A 88 -2.52 9.80 18.72
CA ILE A 88 -3.91 9.57 18.31
C ILE A 88 -4.02 9.44 16.78
N LEU A 89 -3.47 10.39 16.04
CA LEU A 89 -3.54 10.40 14.58
C LEU A 89 -2.72 9.27 13.95
N LEU A 90 -1.55 8.94 14.50
CA LEU A 90 -0.74 7.83 14.01
C LEU A 90 -1.45 6.49 14.22
N GLY A 91 -1.95 6.23 15.42
CA GLY A 91 -2.67 4.99 15.73
C GLY A 91 -3.96 4.86 14.92
N TRP A 92 -4.72 5.94 14.77
CA TRP A 92 -5.89 5.94 13.93
C TRP A 92 -5.53 5.68 12.46
N SER A 93 -4.54 6.39 11.90
CA SER A 93 -4.11 6.20 10.51
C SER A 93 -3.67 4.76 10.24
N LEU A 94 -2.85 4.18 11.13
CA LEU A 94 -2.42 2.79 11.03
C LEU A 94 -3.61 1.83 11.06
N SER A 95 -4.58 2.07 11.97
CA SER A 95 -5.79 1.24 12.04
C SER A 95 -6.63 1.30 10.76
N GLN A 96 -6.68 2.46 10.09
CA GLN A 96 -7.40 2.62 8.82
C GLN A 96 -6.68 1.93 7.67
N ILE A 97 -5.34 2.05 7.59
CA ILE A 97 -4.53 1.37 6.58
C ILE A 97 -4.65 -0.15 6.73
N LEU A 98 -4.51 -0.67 7.94
CA LEU A 98 -4.63 -2.11 8.20
C LEU A 98 -6.02 -2.65 7.81
N ALA A 99 -7.08 -1.90 8.12
CA ALA A 99 -8.45 -2.25 7.73
C ALA A 99 -8.62 -2.21 6.20
N ALA A 100 -8.04 -1.21 5.53
CA ALA A 100 -8.05 -1.10 4.07
C ALA A 100 -7.26 -2.24 3.39
N CYS A 101 -6.28 -2.83 4.08
CA CYS A 101 -5.56 -4.03 3.62
C CYS A 101 -6.29 -5.35 3.94
N GLY A 102 -7.55 -5.32 4.37
CA GLY A 102 -8.37 -6.52 4.60
C GLY A 102 -8.22 -7.17 5.96
N ASN A 103 -7.62 -6.50 6.94
CA ASN A 103 -7.53 -7.01 8.31
C ASN A 103 -8.80 -6.68 9.11
N ARG A 104 -9.16 -7.56 10.04
CA ARG A 104 -10.15 -7.22 11.09
C ARG A 104 -9.42 -6.44 12.16
N VAL A 105 -9.65 -5.13 12.21
CA VAL A 105 -8.95 -4.25 13.14
C VAL A 105 -9.77 -4.00 14.39
N VAL A 106 -9.19 -4.27 15.55
CA VAL A 106 -9.73 -3.87 16.86
C VAL A 106 -8.88 -2.73 17.39
N LYS A 107 -9.50 -1.59 17.64
CA LYS A 107 -8.84 -0.41 18.22
C LYS A 107 -9.02 -0.45 19.72
N THR A 108 -7.94 -0.33 20.47
CA THR A 108 -7.98 -0.33 21.93
C THR A 108 -7.27 0.88 22.50
N ASN A 109 -7.71 1.28 23.69
CA ASN A 109 -7.11 2.35 24.47
C ASN A 109 -6.98 1.82 25.90
N ILE A 110 -5.76 1.70 26.40
CA ILE A 110 -5.52 1.21 27.76
C ILE A 110 -5.51 2.41 28.69
N VAL A 111 -6.62 2.57 29.41
CA VAL A 111 -6.80 3.64 30.39
C VAL A 111 -6.17 3.18 31.71
N ASN A 112 -5.11 3.85 32.14
CA ASN A 112 -4.51 3.60 33.45
C ASN A 112 -5.24 4.39 34.54
N ASP A 113 -6.14 3.74 35.26
CA ASP A 113 -6.99 4.31 36.31
C ASP A 113 -6.56 3.92 37.74
N ARG A 114 -5.45 3.20 37.90
CA ARG A 114 -4.97 2.62 39.19
C ARG A 114 -3.58 3.08 39.63
N GLY A 115 -2.99 4.08 38.97
CA GLY A 115 -1.69 4.64 39.35
C GLY A 115 -1.74 5.44 40.66
N ILE A 116 -0.65 5.43 41.43
CA ILE A 116 -0.46 6.23 42.65
C ILE A 116 -0.16 7.68 42.23
N HIS A 117 -1.18 8.46 41.89
CA HIS A 117 -1.08 9.88 41.60
C HIS A 117 -2.26 10.63 42.16
#